data_AF-A0A482URK7-F1
#
_entry.id   AF-A0A482URK7-F1
#
_cell.length_a   1.000
_cell.length_b   1.000
_cell.length_c   1.000
_cell.angle_alpha   90.00
_cell.angle_beta   90.00
_cell.angle_gamma   90.00
#
_symmetry.space_group_name_H-M   'P 1'
#
loop_
_entity.id
_entity.type
_entity.pdbx_description
1 polymer ?
#
loop_
_entity_poly.entity_id
_entity_poly.type
_entity_poly.pdbx_seq_one_letter_code
_entity_poly.pdbx_strand_id
1 'polypeptide(L)'
;MHHTLYYIRHTPYTIPGNYSGWKATVIGQNNQAGKSILKTDYSDNATIQSNLRTAVKILLKTMDSSAPSAERFELTVLAREDGLVVHRVLSEGEVGALLAEIQAEVEREKKRAEATSGEV
;
A
#
# COMPACT_ATOMS: atom_id res chain seq x y z
N MET A 1 -20.11 -0.05 -10.95
CA MET A 1 -18.83 -0.44 -10.35
C MET A 1 -18.21 0.80 -9.74
N HIS A 2 -18.18 0.97 -8.43
CA HIS A 2 -17.31 1.95 -7.74
C HIS A 2 -17.20 1.49 -6.28
N HIS A 3 -16.13 0.76 -5.95
CA HIS A 3 -15.73 0.53 -4.56
C HIS A 3 -14.21 0.73 -4.51
N THR A 4 -13.82 1.86 -3.93
CA THR A 4 -12.45 2.13 -3.51
C THR A 4 -12.55 2.47 -2.03
N LEU A 5 -12.19 1.50 -1.16
CA LEU A 5 -12.19 1.75 0.27
C LEU A 5 -10.83 2.25 0.74
N TYR A 6 -10.92 3.30 1.54
CA TYR A 6 -9.91 3.86 2.40
C TYR A 6 -10.04 3.36 3.82
N TYR A 7 -8.94 2.93 4.44
CA TYR A 7 -8.71 3.14 5.87
C TYR A 7 -7.27 2.78 6.23
N ILE A 8 -6.47 3.76 6.69
CA ILE A 8 -5.29 3.49 7.53
C ILE A 8 -5.36 4.50 8.65
N ARG A 9 -5.38 4.04 9.90
CA ARG A 9 -5.57 4.84 11.13
C ARG A 9 -4.21 5.28 11.68
N HIS A 10 -4.06 6.57 12.01
CA HIS A 10 -3.30 7.02 13.18
C HIS A 10 -3.77 8.42 13.60
N THR A 11 -4.28 8.55 14.82
CA THR A 11 -4.65 9.84 15.44
C THR A 11 -3.58 10.24 16.45
N PRO A 12 -3.04 11.46 16.32
CA PRO A 12 -2.98 12.32 17.47
C PRO A 12 -3.55 13.71 17.10
N TYR A 13 -4.78 13.93 17.55
CA TYR A 13 -5.32 15.22 17.98
C TYR A 13 -5.20 16.42 17.02
N THR A 14 -6.16 16.54 16.08
CA THR A 14 -6.65 17.85 15.60
C THR A 14 -8.13 17.77 15.24
N ILE A 15 -8.95 18.65 15.81
CA ILE A 15 -10.33 18.99 15.39
C ILE A 15 -10.21 20.46 14.91
N PRO A 16 -10.74 20.90 13.74
CA PRO A 16 -12.06 20.60 13.20
C PRO A 16 -12.16 20.27 11.69
N GLY A 17 -13.07 19.33 11.38
CA GLY A 17 -14.23 19.61 10.51
C GLY A 17 -14.05 19.73 8.99
N ASN A 18 -12.85 19.64 8.44
CA ASN A 18 -12.67 19.65 6.99
C ASN A 18 -12.58 18.22 6.44
N TYR A 19 -13.63 17.79 5.73
CA TYR A 19 -13.64 16.53 5.00
C TYR A 19 -13.21 16.79 3.56
N SER A 20 -12.27 16.01 3.06
CA SER A 20 -11.94 16.00 1.66
C SER A 20 -12.10 14.57 1.15
N GLY A 21 -12.73 14.44 -0.02
CA GLY A 21 -12.77 13.18 -0.72
C GLY A 21 -11.43 12.93 -1.39
N TRP A 22 -10.96 11.69 -1.36
CA TRP A 22 -9.79 11.29 -2.12
C TRP A 22 -10.06 9.94 -2.80
N LYS A 23 -9.25 9.59 -3.82
CA LYS A 23 -9.28 8.26 -4.46
C LYS A 23 -8.20 7.23 -4.01
N ALA A 24 -6.95 7.65 -3.79
CA ALA A 24 -6.06 7.01 -2.80
C ALA A 24 -5.38 8.05 -1.86
N THR A 25 -4.95 7.67 -0.65
CA THR A 25 -4.24 8.56 0.30
C THR A 25 -3.31 7.76 1.20
N VAL A 26 -2.24 8.41 1.66
CA VAL A 26 -1.29 7.87 2.63
C VAL A 26 -1.23 8.84 3.81
N ILE A 27 -1.35 8.29 5.02
CA ILE A 27 -1.24 9.06 6.26
C ILE A 27 -0.25 8.39 7.22
N GLY A 28 0.19 9.13 8.23
CA GLY A 28 1.15 8.64 9.23
C GLY A 28 2.58 9.12 9.01
N GLN A 29 3.53 8.42 9.62
CA GLN A 29 4.96 8.72 9.53
C GLN A 29 5.45 8.58 8.08
N ASN A 30 6.35 9.47 7.67
CA ASN A 30 6.93 9.46 6.32
C ASN A 30 5.91 9.49 5.16
N ASN A 31 4.68 10.02 5.39
CA ASN A 31 3.61 10.01 4.38
C ASN A 31 3.97 10.74 3.08
N GLN A 32 4.94 11.69 3.10
CA GLN A 32 5.40 12.35 1.88
C GLN A 32 6.05 11.36 0.90
N ALA A 33 6.86 10.43 1.40
CA ALA A 33 7.46 9.38 0.56
C ALA A 33 6.40 8.42 0.00
N GLY A 34 5.41 8.05 0.82
CA GLY A 34 4.29 7.22 0.38
C GLY A 34 3.38 7.90 -0.65
N LYS A 35 3.14 9.21 -0.51
CA LYS A 35 2.38 10.00 -1.50
C LYS A 35 3.08 10.08 -2.85
N SER A 36 4.41 10.11 -2.88
CA SER A 36 5.18 10.05 -4.12
C SER A 36 4.96 8.74 -4.87
N ILE A 37 5.01 7.60 -4.16
CA ILE A 37 4.70 6.29 -4.76
C ILE A 37 3.25 6.25 -5.25
N LEU A 38 2.31 6.73 -4.43
CA LEU A 38 0.90 6.83 -4.84
C LEU A 38 0.74 7.59 -6.15
N LYS A 39 1.42 8.73 -6.32
CA LYS A 39 1.29 9.55 -7.52
C LYS A 39 1.77 8.84 -8.78
N THR A 40 2.73 7.92 -8.66
CA THR A 40 3.31 7.18 -9.79
C THR A 40 2.57 5.88 -10.06
N ASP A 41 2.16 5.15 -9.02
CA ASP A 41 1.70 3.76 -9.12
C ASP A 41 0.17 3.62 -9.00
N TYR A 42 -0.55 4.68 -8.62
CA TYR A 42 -2.01 4.66 -8.52
C TYR A 42 -2.69 4.68 -9.89
N SER A 43 -3.71 3.86 -10.06
CA SER A 43 -4.58 3.84 -11.24
C SER A 43 -6.04 3.70 -10.83
N ASP A 44 -6.92 4.42 -11.51
CA ASP A 44 -8.38 4.35 -11.28
C ASP A 44 -8.97 2.98 -11.66
N ASN A 45 -8.32 2.22 -12.53
CA ASN A 45 -8.79 0.92 -13.03
C ASN A 45 -7.95 -0.26 -12.51
N ALA A 46 -7.43 -0.15 -11.28
CA ALA A 46 -6.63 -1.21 -10.66
C ALA A 46 -7.48 -2.33 -10.05
N THR A 47 -6.98 -3.56 -10.13
CA THR A 47 -7.56 -4.71 -9.42
C THR A 47 -7.28 -4.62 -7.92
N ILE A 48 -8.06 -5.32 -7.09
CA ILE A 48 -7.83 -5.41 -5.64
C ILE A 48 -6.40 -5.88 -5.36
N GLN A 49 -5.92 -6.88 -6.11
CA GLN A 49 -4.56 -7.40 -5.96
C GLN A 49 -3.51 -6.34 -6.30
N SER A 50 -3.68 -5.58 -7.39
CA SER A 50 -2.75 -4.49 -7.71
C SER A 50 -2.73 -3.42 -6.60
N ASN A 51 -3.89 -3.04 -6.08
CA ASN A 51 -3.99 -2.08 -4.99
C ASN A 51 -3.33 -2.56 -3.68
N LEU A 52 -3.48 -3.85 -3.35
CA LEU A 52 -2.79 -4.46 -2.20
C LEU A 52 -1.27 -4.38 -2.37
N ARG A 53 -0.75 -4.64 -3.57
CA ARG A 53 0.68 -4.51 -3.85
C ARG A 53 1.18 -3.10 -3.67
N THR A 54 0.47 -2.11 -4.21
CA THR A 54 0.82 -0.70 -4.05
C THR A 54 0.78 -0.29 -2.58
N ALA A 55 -0.21 -0.75 -1.80
CA ALA A 55 -0.28 -0.49 -0.37
C ALA A 55 0.93 -1.06 0.38
N VAL A 56 1.31 -2.31 0.09
CA VAL A 56 2.50 -2.93 0.71
C VAL A 56 3.79 -2.22 0.29
N LYS A 57 3.95 -1.85 -0.98
CA LYS A 57 5.10 -1.06 -1.46
C LYS A 57 5.22 0.27 -0.71
N ILE A 58 4.11 0.99 -0.54
CA ILE A 58 4.06 2.23 0.23
C ILE A 58 4.49 1.97 1.68
N LEU A 59 3.90 0.97 2.33
CA LEU A 59 4.21 0.63 3.72
C LEU A 59 5.69 0.28 3.91
N LEU A 60 6.25 -0.57 3.03
CA LEU A 60 7.68 -0.92 3.04
C LEU A 60 8.59 0.31 2.89
N LYS A 61 8.18 1.30 2.08
CA LYS A 61 8.96 2.54 1.91
C LYS A 61 8.83 3.49 3.09
N THR A 62 7.66 3.53 3.73
CA THR A 62 7.38 4.47 4.83
C THR A 62 7.79 3.94 6.21
N MET A 63 7.89 2.61 6.36
CA MET A 63 8.27 1.95 7.60
C MET A 63 9.79 2.06 7.81
N ASP A 64 10.20 2.59 8.97
CA ASP A 64 11.60 2.76 9.37
C ASP A 64 12.16 1.49 10.05
N SER A 65 11.77 0.31 9.57
CA SER A 65 12.21 -0.98 10.11
C SER A 65 13.15 -1.68 9.14
N SER A 66 14.26 -2.19 9.68
CA SER A 66 15.26 -2.95 8.91
C SER A 66 14.77 -4.34 8.47
N ALA A 67 13.64 -4.83 8.99
CA ALA A 67 13.06 -6.12 8.64
C ALA A 67 11.53 -6.05 8.61
N PRO A 68 10.88 -6.06 7.43
CA PRO A 68 9.43 -6.15 7.35
C PRO A 68 8.97 -7.56 7.77
N SER A 69 8.17 -7.66 8.83
CA SER A 69 7.54 -8.90 9.28
C SER A 69 6.02 -8.81 9.13
N ALA A 70 5.37 -9.93 8.80
CA ALA A 70 3.92 -9.98 8.53
C ALA A 70 3.06 -9.46 9.69
N GLU A 71 3.49 -9.70 10.93
CA GLU A 71 2.88 -9.17 12.17
C GLU A 71 2.80 -7.62 12.24
N ARG A 72 3.63 -6.90 11.47
CA ARG A 72 3.62 -5.42 11.44
C ARG A 72 2.66 -4.85 10.41
N PHE A 73 1.99 -5.72 9.66
CA PHE A 73 1.11 -5.35 8.56
C PHE A 73 -0.30 -5.83 8.86
N GLU A 74 -1.24 -4.90 8.87
CA GLU A 74 -2.66 -5.20 8.86
C GLU A 74 -3.23 -4.71 7.52
N LEU A 75 -3.72 -5.63 6.70
CA LEU A 75 -4.31 -5.33 5.41
C LEU A 75 -5.77 -5.77 5.41
N THR A 76 -6.64 -4.84 5.02
CA THR A 76 -8.08 -5.04 5.00
C THR A 76 -8.63 -4.58 3.67
N VAL A 77 -9.50 -5.39 3.08
CA VAL A 77 -10.22 -5.10 1.85
C VAL A 77 -11.69 -4.93 2.18
N LEU A 78 -12.28 -3.84 1.70
CA LEU A 78 -13.72 -3.72 1.58
C LEU A 78 -14.08 -3.61 0.10
N ALA A 79 -14.82 -4.59 -0.37
CA ALA A 79 -15.25 -4.68 -1.76
C ALA A 79 -16.75 -4.95 -1.83
N ARG A 80 -17.33 -4.84 -3.02
CA ARG A 80 -18.70 -5.26 -3.27
C ARG A 80 -18.70 -6.51 -4.12
N GLU A 81 -19.19 -7.60 -3.56
CA GLU A 81 -19.31 -8.91 -4.20
C GLU A 81 -20.81 -9.28 -4.21
N ASP A 82 -21.34 -9.64 -5.37
CA ASP A 82 -22.76 -9.99 -5.57
C ASP A 82 -23.75 -8.96 -5.00
N GLY A 83 -23.39 -7.69 -5.08
CA GLY A 83 -24.21 -6.58 -4.60
C GLY A 83 -24.12 -6.33 -3.09
N LEU A 84 -23.41 -7.17 -2.34
CA LEU A 84 -23.18 -7.05 -0.90
C LEU A 84 -21.79 -6.47 -0.62
N VAL A 85 -21.70 -5.67 0.45
CA VAL A 85 -20.42 -5.14 0.91
C VAL A 85 -19.73 -6.21 1.75
N VAL A 86 -18.57 -6.67 1.29
CA VAL A 86 -17.75 -7.70 1.93
C VAL A 86 -16.52 -7.05 2.54
N HIS A 87 -16.31 -7.30 3.83
CA HIS A 87 -15.14 -6.90 4.60
C HIS A 87 -14.27 -8.11 4.86
N ARG A 88 -13.00 -8.05 4.43
CA ARG A 88 -12.03 -9.13 4.60
C ARG A 88 -10.74 -8.57 5.15
N VAL A 89 -10.31 -9.10 6.29
CA VAL A 89 -8.97 -8.92 6.82
C VAL A 89 -8.10 -10.03 6.25
N LEU A 90 -6.92 -9.68 5.73
CA LEU A 90 -5.97 -10.67 5.23
C LEU A 90 -5.30 -11.38 6.41
N SER A 91 -5.13 -12.69 6.29
CA SER A 91 -4.38 -13.49 7.27
C SER A 91 -2.88 -13.22 7.18
N GLU A 92 -2.15 -13.52 8.26
CA GLU A 92 -0.70 -13.35 8.32
C GLU A 92 0.03 -14.12 7.19
N GLY A 93 -0.47 -15.32 6.83
CA GLY A 93 0.10 -16.11 5.73
C GLY A 93 -0.05 -15.42 4.37
N GLU A 94 -1.19 -14.78 4.11
CA GLU A 94 -1.42 -14.03 2.87
C GLU A 94 -0.56 -12.77 2.81
N VAL A 95 -0.47 -12.05 3.93
CA VAL A 95 0.38 -10.87 4.07
C VAL A 95 1.85 -11.24 3.90
N GLY A 96 2.31 -12.33 4.52
CA GLY A 96 3.67 -12.86 4.39
C GLY A 96 4.02 -13.24 2.95
N ALA A 97 3.11 -13.89 2.23
CA ALA A 97 3.30 -14.21 0.82
C ALA A 97 3.42 -12.95 -0.06
N LEU A 98 2.53 -11.97 0.14
CA LEU A 98 2.58 -10.69 -0.56
C LEU A 98 3.87 -9.92 -0.27
N LEU A 99 4.32 -9.90 0.98
CA LEU A 99 5.57 -9.25 1.38
C LEU A 99 6.77 -9.89 0.69
N ALA A 100 6.85 -11.23 0.69
CA ALA A 100 7.96 -11.95 0.07
C ALA A 100 8.03 -11.68 -1.44
N GLU A 101 6.89 -11.69 -2.13
CA GLU A 101 6.82 -11.42 -3.56
C GLU A 101 7.27 -10.00 -3.90
N ILE A 102 6.77 -9.00 -3.18
CA ILE A 102 7.06 -7.58 -3.43
C ILE A 102 8.51 -7.25 -3.08
N GLN A 103 9.04 -7.82 -2.00
CA GLN A 103 10.46 -7.63 -1.65
C GLN A 103 11.36 -8.19 -2.75
N ALA A 104 11.04 -9.38 -3.28
CA ALA A 104 11.79 -9.98 -4.39
C ALA A 104 11.72 -9.11 -5.67
N GLU A 105 10.58 -8.47 -5.95
CA GLU A 105 10.45 -7.51 -7.05
C GLU A 105 11.30 -6.26 -6.86
N VAL A 106 11.22 -5.64 -5.69
CA VAL A 106 11.99 -4.44 -5.37
C VAL A 106 13.49 -4.70 -5.48
N GLU A 107 13.96 -5.86 -5.01
CA GLU A 107 15.37 -6.25 -5.14
C GLU A 107 15.76 -6.54 -6.61
N ARG A 108 14.86 -7.10 -7.43
CA ARG A 108 15.11 -7.27 -8.87
C ARG A 108 15.18 -5.93 -9.61
N GLU A 109 14.31 -4.98 -9.26
CA GLU A 109 14.30 -3.64 -9.85
C GLU A 109 15.57 -2.85 -9.48
N LYS A 110 16.02 -2.93 -8.22
CA LYS A 110 17.30 -2.34 -7.80
C LYS A 110 18.48 -2.91 -8.59
N LYS A 111 18.59 -4.24 -8.69
CA LYS A 111 19.65 -4.90 -9.45
C LYS A 111 19.63 -4.51 -10.94
N ARG A 112 18.44 -4.34 -11.52
CA ARG A 112 18.29 -3.88 -12.91
C ARG A 112 18.69 -2.42 -13.09
N ALA A 113 18.34 -1.56 -12.15
CA ALA A 113 18.73 -0.14 -12.16
C ALA A 113 20.25 0.02 -12.02
N GLU A 114 20.89 -0.75 -11.13
CA GLU A 114 22.35 -0.77 -10.96
C GLU A 114 23.08 -1.27 -12.21
N ALA A 115 22.57 -2.33 -12.86
CA ALA A 115 23.15 -2.83 -14.10
C ALA A 115 23.04 -1.83 -15.27
N THR A 116 22.00 -0.98 -15.28
CA THR A 116 21.80 0.02 -16.34
C THR A 116 22.60 1.30 -16.07
N SER A 117 22.95 1.59 -14.82
CA SER A 117 23.75 2.76 -14.43
C SER A 117 25.27 2.55 -14.55
N GLY A 118 25.73 1.30 -14.72
CA GLY A 118 27.15 0.96 -14.88
C GLY A 118 27.68 0.99 -16.32
N GLU A 119 26.85 1.36 -17.29
CA GLU A 119 27.17 1.33 -18.73
C GLU A 119 27.32 2.74 -19.36
N VAL A 120 27.62 3.77 -18.54
CA VAL A 120 27.93 5.14 -19.00
C VAL A 120 29.33 5.56 -18.57
#